data_AF-A0A084QAX2-F1
#
_entry.id   AF-A0A084QAX2-F1
#
_cell.length_a   1.000
_cell.length_b   1.000
_cell.length_c   1.000
_cell.angle_alpha   90.00
_cell.angle_beta   90.00
_cell.angle_gamma   90.00
#
_symmetry.space_group_name_H-M   'P 1'
#
loop_
_entity.id
_entity.type
_entity.pdbx_description
1 polymer ?
#
loop_
_entity_poly.entity_id
_entity_poly.type
_entity_poly.pdbx_seq_one_letter_code
_entity_poly.pdbx_strand_id
1 'polypeptide(L)'
;MPTCRIQAQPDMYGLGIRTAFYIQWFGAVLIEWLDETDVDDMRLLGLLLSGALIIGLIIQVAEEALQAAEIYIVLLLASGIYIFFVPLYIWRALTLFSPYWNPFRWSKEKHSPIFRFSNFVVLVLVASMGTWFYVTYLPGLDAGCSQYGFFFGSVSLGSDVYIAFNAILYIVILVVCAFLLLTAIGCEINIWPRRRRKAHRMHIETVRGCRNLSNVIVFGVLVAGVELSVEWNDLQATSQVTTAAQTIPLVVSVGFVCRSIFLYFVRQQGGDDDSDGSSVVVRRTVRRSTTTTEQVGGPSWPPAAHTRGAA
;
A
#
# COMPACT_ATOMS: atom_id res chain seq x y z
N MET A 1 -16.67 4.39 36.51
CA MET A 1 -17.89 4.19 35.70
C MET A 1 -17.96 2.71 35.32
N PRO A 2 -19.12 2.06 35.30
CA PRO A 2 -19.22 0.65 34.99
C PRO A 2 -18.80 0.40 33.53
N THR A 3 -17.93 -0.58 33.32
CA THR A 3 -17.59 -1.11 31.99
C THR A 3 -18.77 -1.95 31.47
N CYS A 4 -19.12 -1.80 30.18
CA CYS A 4 -20.17 -2.61 29.58
C CYS A 4 -19.72 -4.05 29.44
N ARG A 5 -20.65 -4.98 29.67
CA ARG A 5 -20.43 -6.38 29.30
C ARG A 5 -20.73 -6.54 27.81
N ILE A 6 -19.67 -6.65 27.02
CA ILE A 6 -19.73 -6.73 25.56
C ILE A 6 -19.81 -8.20 25.17
N GLN A 7 -20.80 -8.57 24.35
CA GLN A 7 -20.84 -9.90 23.74
C GLN A 7 -19.87 -9.89 22.56
N ALA A 8 -18.64 -10.36 22.79
CA ALA A 8 -17.58 -10.29 21.80
C ALA A 8 -17.91 -11.14 20.55
N GLN A 9 -17.80 -10.53 19.36
CA GLN A 9 -17.96 -11.23 18.08
C GLN A 9 -16.58 -11.64 17.51
N PRO A 10 -16.14 -12.90 17.69
CA PRO A 10 -14.77 -13.33 17.38
C PRO A 10 -14.46 -13.33 15.88
N ASP A 11 -15.47 -13.30 15.02
CA ASP A 11 -15.29 -13.39 13.56
C ASP A 11 -14.82 -12.09 12.91
N MET A 12 -14.75 -10.98 13.64
CA MET A 12 -14.27 -9.69 13.09
C MET A 12 -12.90 -9.25 13.60
N TYR A 13 -12.59 -9.53 14.86
CA TYR A 13 -11.34 -9.12 15.51
C TYR A 13 -10.77 -10.23 16.42
N GLY A 14 -11.21 -11.47 16.20
CA GLY A 14 -10.69 -12.63 16.93
C GLY A 14 -9.17 -12.77 16.81
N LEU A 15 -8.61 -13.60 17.68
CA LEU A 15 -7.16 -13.77 17.80
C LEU A 15 -6.51 -14.12 16.45
N GLY A 16 -7.13 -14.98 15.64
CA GLY A 16 -6.58 -15.35 14.33
C GLY A 16 -6.55 -14.20 13.33
N ILE A 17 -7.55 -13.32 13.36
CA ILE A 17 -7.57 -12.13 12.48
C ILE A 17 -6.52 -11.12 12.93
N ARG A 18 -6.47 -10.80 14.23
CA ARG A 18 -5.45 -9.86 14.76
C ARG A 18 -4.04 -10.32 14.45
N THR A 19 -3.73 -11.60 14.75
CA THR A 19 -2.41 -12.18 14.46
C THR A 19 -2.11 -12.23 12.97
N ALA A 20 -3.09 -12.51 12.11
CA ALA A 20 -2.92 -12.44 10.66
C ALA A 20 -2.48 -11.03 10.21
N PHE A 21 -3.16 -9.98 10.68
CA PHE A 21 -2.80 -8.60 10.38
C PHE A 21 -1.41 -8.23 10.92
N TYR A 22 -1.04 -8.69 12.11
CA TYR A 22 0.30 -8.44 12.67
C TYR A 22 1.39 -9.09 11.84
N ILE A 23 1.19 -10.36 11.45
CA ILE A 23 2.11 -11.08 10.57
C ILE A 23 2.20 -10.38 9.22
N GLN A 24 1.06 -9.91 8.69
CA GLN A 24 1.02 -9.22 7.41
C GLN A 24 1.77 -7.89 7.43
N TRP A 25 1.54 -7.06 8.46
CA TRP A 25 2.25 -5.79 8.62
C TRP A 25 3.73 -6.01 8.87
N PHE A 26 4.08 -6.96 9.75
CA PHE A 26 5.47 -7.32 10.00
C PHE A 26 6.15 -7.82 8.73
N GLY A 27 5.49 -8.68 7.96
CA GLY A 27 5.98 -9.18 6.68
C GLY A 27 6.27 -8.05 5.69
N ALA A 28 5.37 -7.07 5.58
CA ALA A 28 5.59 -5.90 4.73
C ALA A 28 6.83 -5.09 5.17
N VAL A 29 6.99 -4.85 6.49
CA VAL A 29 8.17 -4.14 7.03
C VAL A 29 9.46 -4.94 6.83
N LEU A 30 9.41 -6.24 7.04
CA LEU A 30 10.56 -7.14 6.91
C LEU A 30 11.04 -7.20 5.45
N ILE A 31 10.13 -7.35 4.49
CA ILE A 31 10.49 -7.44 3.08
C ILE A 31 10.98 -6.09 2.58
N GLU A 32 10.37 -4.97 3.00
CA GLU A 32 10.91 -3.64 2.71
C GLU A 32 12.33 -3.42 3.27
N TRP A 33 12.67 -4.09 4.37
CA TRP A 33 14.02 -4.08 4.93
C TRP A 33 15.00 -4.97 4.17
N LEU A 34 14.57 -6.16 3.73
CA LEU A 34 15.41 -7.14 3.01
C LEU A 34 15.61 -6.80 1.52
N ASP A 35 14.52 -6.69 0.75
CA ASP A 35 14.55 -6.37 -0.67
C ASP A 35 13.18 -5.84 -1.17
N GLU A 36 13.20 -4.75 -1.95
CA GLU A 36 12.00 -4.05 -2.44
C GLU A 36 11.23 -4.83 -3.54
N THR A 37 11.70 -6.00 -3.97
CA THR A 37 11.18 -6.73 -5.13
C THR A 37 9.83 -7.42 -4.88
N ASP A 38 9.61 -8.00 -3.70
CA ASP A 38 8.39 -8.76 -3.36
C ASP A 38 7.40 -7.96 -2.50
N VAL A 39 7.65 -6.65 -2.27
CA VAL A 39 6.79 -5.80 -1.44
C VAL A 39 5.39 -5.65 -2.04
N ASP A 40 5.26 -5.70 -3.37
CA ASP A 40 3.98 -5.54 -4.08
C ASP A 40 2.96 -6.64 -3.73
N ASP A 41 3.41 -7.90 -3.63
CA ASP A 41 2.55 -9.04 -3.29
C ASP A 41 2.04 -8.93 -1.84
N MET A 42 2.89 -8.47 -0.92
CA MET A 42 2.50 -8.21 0.46
C MET A 42 1.52 -7.05 0.59
N ARG A 43 1.73 -5.98 -0.17
CA ARG A 43 0.77 -4.86 -0.17
C ARG A 43 -0.57 -5.25 -0.78
N LEU A 44 -0.57 -6.11 -1.80
CA LEU A 44 -1.79 -6.67 -2.36
C LEU A 44 -2.54 -7.51 -1.33
N LEU A 45 -1.86 -8.42 -0.63
CA LEU A 45 -2.49 -9.21 0.42
C LEU A 45 -3.03 -8.33 1.56
N GLY A 46 -2.27 -7.32 1.98
CA GLY A 46 -2.74 -6.35 2.98
C GLY A 46 -3.97 -5.56 2.52
N LEU A 47 -4.02 -5.18 1.24
CA LEU A 47 -5.17 -4.51 0.64
C LEU A 47 -6.42 -5.42 0.60
N LEU A 48 -6.25 -6.69 0.24
CA LEU A 48 -7.35 -7.65 0.21
C LEU A 48 -7.90 -7.91 1.62
N LEU A 49 -7.02 -8.06 2.62
CA LEU A 49 -7.42 -8.24 4.02
C LEU A 49 -8.13 -6.98 4.56
N SER A 50 -7.58 -5.79 4.31
CA SER A 50 -8.22 -4.52 4.68
C SER A 50 -9.59 -4.34 4.01
N GLY A 51 -9.68 -4.65 2.72
CA GLY A 51 -10.92 -4.66 1.95
C GLY A 51 -11.96 -5.62 2.51
N ALA A 52 -11.55 -6.84 2.86
CA ALA A 52 -12.44 -7.83 3.46
C ALA A 52 -12.97 -7.36 4.83
N LEU A 53 -12.10 -6.80 5.68
CA LEU A 53 -12.52 -6.26 6.98
C LEU A 53 -13.49 -5.09 6.85
N ILE A 54 -13.23 -4.13 5.96
CA ILE A 54 -14.13 -2.97 5.83
C ILE A 54 -15.49 -3.37 5.27
N ILE A 55 -15.54 -4.33 4.34
CA ILE A 55 -16.81 -4.88 3.83
C ILE A 55 -17.55 -5.62 4.95
N GLY A 56 -16.86 -6.47 5.70
CA GLY A 56 -17.43 -7.17 6.85
C GLY A 56 -17.97 -6.22 7.91
N LEU A 57 -17.24 -5.14 8.19
CA LEU A 57 -17.64 -4.09 9.12
C LEU A 57 -18.93 -3.39 8.65
N ILE A 58 -19.02 -3.03 7.38
CA ILE A 58 -20.23 -2.39 6.81
C ILE A 58 -21.45 -3.30 6.99
N ILE A 59 -21.30 -4.60 6.72
CA ILE A 59 -22.38 -5.58 6.85
C ILE A 59 -22.82 -5.69 8.32
N GLN A 60 -21.88 -5.90 9.25
CA GLN A 60 -22.23 -6.10 10.66
C GLN A 60 -22.73 -4.82 11.36
N VAL A 61 -22.29 -3.64 10.90
CA VAL A 61 -22.85 -2.36 11.35
C VAL A 61 -24.30 -2.23 10.88
N ALA A 62 -24.63 -2.68 9.67
CA ALA A 62 -26.00 -2.64 9.16
C ALA A 62 -26.94 -3.61 9.91
N GLU A 63 -26.40 -4.67 10.52
CA GLU A 63 -27.14 -5.61 11.37
C GLU A 63 -27.22 -5.18 12.85
N GLU A 64 -26.66 -4.01 13.20
CA GLU A 64 -26.56 -3.50 14.58
C GLU A 64 -25.90 -4.49 15.56
N ALA A 65 -25.02 -5.36 15.03
CA ALA A 65 -24.44 -6.47 15.79
C ALA A 65 -23.18 -6.08 16.57
N LEU A 66 -22.61 -4.89 16.34
CA LEU A 66 -21.32 -4.46 16.87
C LEU A 66 -21.43 -3.25 17.79
N GLN A 67 -20.63 -3.25 18.86
CA GLN A 67 -20.49 -2.10 19.76
C GLN A 67 -19.37 -1.15 19.30
N ALA A 68 -19.33 0.08 19.85
CA ALA A 68 -18.37 1.10 19.39
C ALA A 68 -16.90 0.68 19.53
N ALA A 69 -16.53 0.01 20.62
CA ALA A 69 -15.17 -0.51 20.81
C ALA A 69 -14.78 -1.56 19.74
N GLU A 70 -15.72 -2.43 19.33
CA GLU A 70 -15.48 -3.44 18.29
C GLU A 70 -15.33 -2.78 16.92
N ILE A 71 -16.22 -1.83 16.60
CA ILE A 71 -16.15 -1.02 15.37
C ILE A 71 -14.80 -0.30 15.29
N TYR A 72 -14.36 0.31 16.40
CA TYR A 72 -13.08 0.98 16.50
C TYR A 72 -11.90 0.05 16.22
N ILE A 73 -11.86 -1.14 16.82
CA ILE A 73 -10.79 -2.13 16.61
C ILE A 73 -10.75 -2.60 15.15
N VAL A 74 -11.90 -2.95 14.58
CA VAL A 74 -11.99 -3.41 13.19
C VAL A 74 -11.60 -2.29 12.22
N LEU A 75 -12.01 -1.04 12.49
CA LEU A 75 -11.61 0.12 11.71
C LEU A 75 -10.10 0.39 11.82
N LEU A 76 -9.50 0.19 13.00
CA LEU A 76 -8.06 0.30 13.21
C LEU A 76 -7.29 -0.78 12.43
N LEU A 77 -7.75 -2.04 12.46
CA LEU A 77 -7.18 -3.14 11.66
C LEU A 77 -7.30 -2.86 10.15
N ALA A 78 -8.48 -2.45 9.69
CA ALA A 78 -8.72 -2.12 8.28
C ALA A 78 -7.86 -0.94 7.81
N SER A 79 -7.66 0.07 8.67
CA SER A 79 -6.84 1.24 8.34
C SER A 79 -5.33 1.03 8.50
N GLY A 80 -4.89 -0.08 9.11
CA GLY A 80 -3.49 -0.29 9.48
C GLY A 80 -2.49 -0.17 8.32
N ILE A 81 -2.85 -0.62 7.11
CA ILE A 81 -2.00 -0.46 5.92
C ILE A 81 -1.76 1.01 5.54
N TYR A 82 -2.70 1.90 5.87
CA TYR A 82 -2.63 3.33 5.57
C TYR A 82 -1.88 4.11 6.66
N ILE A 83 -1.85 3.61 7.90
CA ILE A 83 -1.21 4.29 9.03
C ILE A 83 0.32 4.35 8.84
N PHE A 84 0.94 3.37 8.17
CA PHE A 84 2.36 3.44 7.77
C PHE A 84 2.70 4.64 6.89
N PHE A 85 1.73 5.20 6.17
CA PHE A 85 1.95 6.39 5.35
C PHE A 85 1.93 7.69 6.17
N VAL A 86 1.31 7.70 7.37
CA VAL A 86 1.11 8.92 8.16
C VAL A 86 2.44 9.60 8.51
N PRO A 87 3.48 8.92 9.07
CA PRO A 87 4.75 9.57 9.34
C PRO A 87 5.44 10.10 8.08
N LEU A 88 5.25 9.44 6.94
CA LEU A 88 5.83 9.86 5.66
C LEU A 88 5.18 11.14 5.15
N TYR A 89 3.87 11.30 5.35
CA TYR A 89 3.16 12.54 5.04
C TYR A 89 3.48 13.66 6.03
N ILE A 90 3.60 13.36 7.32
CA ILE A 90 4.07 14.32 8.34
C ILE A 90 5.48 14.79 7.98
N TRP A 91 6.39 13.87 7.66
CA TRP A 91 7.74 14.20 7.22
C TRP A 91 7.75 15.09 5.98
N ARG A 92 6.88 14.81 5.00
CA ARG A 92 6.72 15.66 3.81
C ARG A 92 6.21 17.06 4.17
N ALA A 93 5.27 17.17 5.11
CA ALA A 93 4.78 18.47 5.58
C ALA A 93 5.90 19.25 6.29
N LEU A 94 6.64 18.61 7.20
CA LEU A 94 7.75 19.21 7.93
C LEU A 94 8.90 19.66 7.01
N THR A 95 9.15 18.90 5.94
CA THR A 95 10.19 19.23 4.95
C THR A 95 9.68 20.12 3.81
N LEU A 96 8.51 20.76 3.98
CA LEU A 96 7.88 21.70 3.04
C LEU A 96 7.73 21.12 1.62
N PHE A 97 7.39 19.84 1.52
CA PHE A 97 7.23 19.10 0.26
C PHE A 97 8.47 19.17 -0.66
N SER A 98 9.66 19.37 -0.08
CA SER A 98 10.90 19.42 -0.84
C SER A 98 11.12 18.10 -1.60
N PRO A 99 11.31 18.13 -2.94
CA PRO A 99 11.54 16.91 -3.74
C PRO A 99 12.81 16.14 -3.35
N TYR A 100 13.71 16.75 -2.57
CA TYR A 100 14.97 16.15 -2.14
C TYR A 100 14.80 15.16 -0.96
N TRP A 101 13.82 15.38 -0.09
CA TRP A 101 13.59 14.57 1.11
C TRP A 101 12.48 13.53 0.95
N ASN A 102 11.98 13.35 -0.28
CA ASN A 102 10.83 12.50 -0.54
C ASN A 102 11.22 11.01 -0.57
N PRO A 103 10.80 10.19 0.42
CA PRO A 103 11.19 8.77 0.50
C PRO A 103 10.63 7.94 -0.65
N PHE A 104 9.45 8.31 -1.17
CA PHE A 104 8.82 7.65 -2.31
C PHE A 104 9.50 7.94 -3.65
N ARG A 105 10.46 8.88 -3.71
CA ARG A 105 11.13 9.24 -4.96
C ARG A 105 12.01 8.12 -5.50
N TRP A 106 12.45 7.22 -4.62
CA TRP A 106 13.38 6.14 -4.95
C TRP A 106 12.77 4.75 -4.86
N SER A 107 11.47 4.61 -4.54
CA SER A 107 10.84 3.29 -4.60
C SER A 107 10.76 2.83 -6.06
N LYS A 108 11.09 1.56 -6.29
CA LYS A 108 11.01 0.92 -7.61
C LYS A 108 9.62 0.30 -7.88
N GLU A 109 8.67 0.49 -6.98
CA GLU A 109 7.35 -0.13 -6.99
C GLU A 109 6.54 0.33 -8.21
N LYS A 110 6.15 -0.65 -9.04
CA LYS A 110 5.29 -0.43 -10.21
C LYS A 110 3.94 -1.04 -9.93
N HIS A 111 3.10 -0.32 -9.20
CA HIS A 111 1.73 -0.77 -8.97
C HIS A 111 0.92 -0.82 -10.28
N SER A 112 0.23 -1.94 -10.48
CA SER A 112 -0.74 -2.13 -11.56
C SER A 112 -1.91 -1.13 -11.44
N PRO A 113 -2.57 -0.75 -12.54
CA PRO A 113 -3.70 0.17 -12.49
C PRO A 113 -4.86 -0.37 -11.65
N ILE A 114 -5.09 -1.69 -11.67
CA ILE A 114 -6.11 -2.37 -10.87
C ILE A 114 -5.80 -2.20 -9.38
N PHE A 115 -4.56 -2.46 -8.96
CA PHE A 115 -4.15 -2.25 -7.57
C PHE A 115 -4.39 -0.81 -7.11
N ARG A 116 -4.03 0.18 -7.94
CA ARG A 116 -4.24 1.60 -7.60
C ARG A 116 -5.71 1.92 -7.40
N PHE A 117 -6.56 1.43 -8.30
CA PHE A 117 -8.01 1.61 -8.21
C PHE A 117 -8.59 0.95 -6.96
N SER A 118 -8.29 -0.33 -6.74
CA SER A 118 -8.74 -1.05 -5.54
C SER A 118 -8.26 -0.39 -4.25
N ASN A 119 -7.00 0.04 -4.20
CA ASN A 119 -6.45 0.76 -3.06
C ASN A 119 -7.16 2.08 -2.80
N PHE A 120 -7.50 2.81 -3.86
CA PHE A 120 -8.27 4.04 -3.76
C PHE A 120 -9.69 3.77 -3.23
N VAL A 121 -10.37 2.72 -3.73
CA VAL A 121 -11.71 2.32 -3.26
C VAL A 121 -11.68 1.94 -1.78
N VAL A 122 -10.75 1.07 -1.35
CA VAL A 122 -10.64 0.66 0.05
C VAL A 122 -10.33 1.85 0.96
N LEU A 123 -9.45 2.76 0.53
CA LEU A 123 -9.15 3.99 1.29
C LEU A 123 -10.40 4.86 1.47
N VAL A 124 -11.18 5.06 0.40
CA VAL A 124 -12.43 5.82 0.47
C VAL A 124 -13.45 5.15 1.38
N LEU A 125 -13.60 3.82 1.31
CA LEU A 125 -14.50 3.07 2.20
C LEU A 125 -14.09 3.22 3.66
N VAL A 126 -12.80 3.00 3.98
CA VAL A 126 -12.27 3.14 5.34
C VAL A 126 -12.45 4.57 5.85
N ALA A 127 -12.15 5.58 5.03
CA ALA A 127 -12.30 6.97 5.44
C ALA A 127 -13.76 7.41 5.59
N SER A 128 -14.67 6.87 4.78
CA SER A 128 -16.11 7.13 4.89
C SER A 128 -16.68 6.50 6.16
N MET A 129 -16.36 5.23 6.43
CA MET A 129 -16.76 4.55 7.65
C MET A 129 -16.15 5.20 8.90
N GLY A 130 -14.88 5.60 8.86
CA GLY A 130 -14.26 6.34 9.94
C GLY A 130 -14.93 7.68 10.20
N THR A 131 -15.24 8.44 9.14
CA THR A 131 -15.96 9.71 9.28
C THR A 131 -17.34 9.50 9.91
N TRP A 132 -18.12 8.52 9.43
CA TRP A 132 -19.42 8.17 10.01
C TRP A 132 -19.30 7.78 11.48
N PHE A 133 -18.32 6.94 11.82
CA PHE A 133 -18.09 6.47 13.19
C PHE A 133 -17.84 7.62 14.17
N TYR A 134 -16.93 8.55 13.81
CA TYR A 134 -16.59 9.66 14.71
C TYR A 134 -17.60 10.82 14.67
N VAL A 135 -18.20 11.14 13.52
CA VAL A 135 -19.08 12.32 13.41
C VAL A 135 -20.52 12.02 13.83
N THR A 136 -21.01 10.81 13.55
CA THR A 136 -22.43 10.49 13.74
C THR A 136 -22.67 9.42 14.80
N TYR A 137 -21.88 8.34 14.79
CA TYR A 137 -22.14 7.19 15.68
C TYR A 137 -21.73 7.48 17.13
N LEU A 138 -20.49 7.93 17.37
CA LEU A 138 -19.99 8.19 18.73
C LEU A 138 -20.76 9.30 19.48
N PRO A 139 -21.07 10.46 18.87
CA PRO A 139 -21.84 11.50 19.57
C PRO A 139 -23.30 11.11 19.84
N GLY A 140 -23.82 10.12 19.10
CA GLY A 140 -25.17 9.59 19.28
C GLY A 140 -25.28 8.50 20.34
N LEU A 141 -24.17 8.08 20.95
CA LEU A 141 -24.15 7.01 21.95
C LEU A 141 -24.47 7.56 23.34
N ASP A 142 -25.44 6.96 24.03
CA ASP A 142 -25.83 7.38 25.39
C ASP A 142 -24.67 7.22 26.38
N ALA A 143 -24.51 8.21 27.27
CA ALA A 143 -23.41 8.31 28.26
C ALA A 143 -23.40 7.23 29.36
N GLY A 144 -24.25 6.20 29.25
CA GLY A 144 -24.39 5.14 30.25
C GLY A 144 -23.17 4.21 30.35
N CYS A 145 -22.29 4.20 29.35
CA CYS A 145 -21.16 3.28 29.30
C CYS A 145 -19.89 3.89 28.71
N SER A 146 -18.79 3.82 29.46
CA SER A 146 -17.48 4.30 29.01
C SER A 146 -16.72 3.18 28.30
N GLN A 147 -16.46 3.37 27.00
CA GLN A 147 -15.55 2.55 26.22
C GLN A 147 -14.24 3.30 25.98
N TYR A 148 -13.13 2.58 25.83
CA TYR A 148 -11.77 3.16 25.76
C TYR A 148 -11.08 2.87 24.43
N GLY A 149 -10.44 3.88 23.85
CA GLY A 149 -9.66 3.79 22.63
C GLY A 149 -8.20 4.15 22.91
N PHE A 150 -7.32 3.80 21.97
CA PHE A 150 -5.90 4.08 22.09
C PHE A 150 -5.52 5.45 21.51
N PHE A 151 -4.88 6.27 22.34
CA PHE A 151 -4.21 7.51 21.95
C PHE A 151 -2.93 7.70 22.76
N PHE A 152 -1.97 6.77 22.63
CA PHE A 152 -0.76 6.68 23.48
C PHE A 152 -1.06 6.54 24.99
N GLY A 153 -2.28 6.10 25.30
CA GLY A 153 -2.86 5.97 26.62
C GLY A 153 -4.36 5.65 26.49
N SER A 154 -5.00 5.27 27.59
CA SER A 154 -6.43 4.97 27.63
C SER A 154 -7.23 6.27 27.58
N VAL A 155 -7.95 6.49 26.47
CA VAL A 155 -8.81 7.66 26.30
C VAL A 155 -10.24 7.18 26.12
N SER A 156 -11.20 7.81 26.81
CA SER A 156 -12.62 7.51 26.60
C SER A 156 -13.02 7.85 25.16
N LEU A 157 -13.67 6.92 24.46
CA LEU A 157 -14.18 7.17 23.10
C LEU A 157 -15.20 8.32 23.07
N GLY A 158 -15.85 8.61 24.19
CA GLY A 158 -16.78 9.74 24.33
C GLY A 158 -16.11 11.10 24.57
N SER A 159 -14.77 11.20 24.52
CA SER A 159 -14.10 12.50 24.67
C SER A 159 -14.24 13.34 23.40
N ASP A 160 -14.84 14.52 23.52
CA ASP A 160 -15.06 15.46 22.41
C ASP A 160 -13.77 15.77 21.63
N VAL A 161 -12.65 15.95 22.33
CA VAL A 161 -11.35 16.26 21.72
C VAL A 161 -10.85 15.10 20.86
N TYR A 162 -10.97 13.88 21.38
CA TYR A 162 -10.55 12.67 20.68
C TYR A 162 -11.42 12.40 19.45
N ILE A 163 -12.73 12.60 19.58
CA ILE A 163 -13.69 12.51 18.48
C ILE A 163 -13.36 13.54 17.40
N ALA A 164 -13.21 14.81 17.76
CA ALA A 164 -12.95 15.89 16.82
C ALA A 164 -11.64 15.68 16.06
N PHE A 165 -10.56 15.27 16.74
CA PHE A 165 -9.27 15.00 16.11
C PHE A 165 -9.36 13.92 15.03
N ASN A 166 -9.95 12.77 15.35
CA ASN A 166 -10.06 11.66 14.41
C ASN A 166 -11.05 11.98 13.27
N ALA A 167 -12.17 12.66 13.57
CA ALA A 167 -13.11 13.11 12.55
C ALA A 167 -12.44 14.02 11.52
N ILE A 168 -11.67 15.01 11.96
CA ILE A 168 -10.93 15.91 11.07
C ILE A 168 -9.96 15.12 10.18
N LEU A 169 -9.23 14.16 10.76
CA LEU A 169 -8.28 13.35 10.02
C LEU A 169 -8.95 12.58 8.87
N TYR A 170 -10.06 11.88 9.15
CA TYR A 170 -10.77 11.12 8.11
C TYR A 170 -11.46 12.02 7.07
N ILE A 171 -12.02 13.17 7.48
CA ILE A 171 -12.59 14.16 6.55
C ILE A 171 -11.52 14.70 5.62
N VAL A 172 -10.32 15.05 6.12
CA VAL A 172 -9.21 15.52 5.29
C VAL A 172 -8.81 14.45 4.27
N ILE A 173 -8.75 13.18 4.66
CA ILE A 173 -8.48 12.07 3.73
C ILE A 173 -9.54 12.01 2.62
N LEU A 174 -10.83 12.13 2.96
CA LEU A 174 -11.90 12.14 1.96
C LEU A 174 -11.81 13.33 1.01
N VAL A 175 -11.53 14.53 1.52
CA VAL A 175 -11.36 15.74 0.69
C VAL A 175 -10.20 15.56 -0.28
N VAL A 176 -9.07 15.01 0.18
CA VAL A 176 -7.93 14.69 -0.69
C VAL A 176 -8.31 13.65 -1.75
N CYS A 177 -9.04 12.60 -1.38
CA CYS A 177 -9.51 11.59 -2.32
C CYS A 177 -10.45 12.18 -3.38
N ALA A 178 -11.39 13.02 -2.98
CA ALA A 178 -12.31 13.71 -3.88
C ALA A 178 -11.54 14.65 -4.83
N PHE A 179 -10.58 15.42 -4.33
CA PHE A 179 -9.72 16.27 -5.16
C PHE A 179 -8.97 15.45 -6.21
N LEU A 180 -8.36 14.32 -5.81
CA LEU A 180 -7.64 13.44 -6.74
C LEU A 180 -8.56 12.88 -7.83
N LEU A 181 -9.78 12.45 -7.50
CA LEU A 181 -10.78 12.02 -8.47
C LEU A 181 -11.16 13.14 -9.44
N LEU A 182 -11.43 14.34 -8.92
CA LEU A 182 -11.78 15.49 -9.76
C LEU A 182 -10.65 15.86 -10.71
N THR A 183 -9.39 15.79 -10.27
CA THR A 183 -8.24 16.02 -11.16
C THR A 183 -8.07 14.93 -12.22
N ALA A 184 -8.37 13.67 -11.89
CA ALA A 184 -8.29 12.55 -12.83
C ALA A 184 -9.41 12.60 -13.89
N ILE A 185 -10.60 13.07 -13.53
CA ILE A 185 -11.74 13.27 -14.45
C ILE A 185 -11.56 14.57 -15.25
N GLY A 186 -11.00 15.61 -14.64
CA GLY A 186 -11.05 16.99 -15.13
C GLY A 186 -9.97 17.39 -16.14
N CYS A 187 -8.79 16.76 -16.19
CA CYS A 187 -7.75 17.08 -17.17
C CYS A 187 -6.60 16.07 -17.16
N GLU A 188 -6.03 15.78 -18.34
CA GLU A 188 -4.63 15.39 -18.48
C GLU A 188 -3.74 16.56 -18.01
N ILE A 189 -3.57 16.72 -16.70
CA ILE A 189 -2.57 17.63 -16.17
C ILE A 189 -1.22 16.95 -16.41
N ASN A 190 -0.54 17.34 -17.49
CA ASN A 190 0.81 16.92 -17.79
C ASN A 190 1.77 17.61 -16.80
N ILE A 191 1.83 17.07 -15.57
CA ILE A 191 2.66 17.60 -14.49
C ILE A 191 4.12 17.24 -14.78
N TRP A 192 4.75 18.15 -15.54
CA TRP A 192 6.18 18.45 -15.64
C TRP A 192 7.16 17.26 -15.69
N PRO A 193 8.01 17.16 -16.74
CA PRO A 193 9.12 16.22 -16.75
C PRO A 193 10.14 16.62 -15.66
N ARG A 194 10.03 15.98 -14.48
CA ARG A 194 10.96 16.19 -13.37
C ARG A 194 12.33 15.63 -13.76
N ARG A 195 13.26 16.52 -14.11
CA ARG A 195 14.69 16.21 -14.26
C ARG A 195 15.17 15.42 -13.03
N ARG A 196 15.58 14.16 -13.24
CA ARG A 196 16.20 13.31 -12.22
C ARG A 196 17.56 13.89 -11.85
N ARG A 197 17.60 14.75 -10.82
CA ARG A 197 18.87 15.09 -10.16
C ARG A 197 19.40 13.83 -9.47
N LYS A 198 20.66 13.47 -9.74
CA LYS A 198 21.35 12.36 -9.08
C LYS A 198 21.52 12.72 -7.60
N ALA A 199 20.86 12.01 -6.71
CA ALA A 199 21.11 12.10 -5.27
C ALA A 199 22.32 11.24 -4.92
N HIS A 200 23.07 11.65 -3.90
CA HIS A 200 24.23 10.90 -3.40
C HIS A 200 23.78 9.58 -2.75
N ARG A 201 24.54 8.48 -2.92
CA ARG A 201 24.16 7.14 -2.42
C ARG A 201 23.91 7.13 -0.90
N MET A 202 24.79 7.77 -0.12
CA MET A 202 24.66 7.85 1.35
C MET A 202 23.34 8.50 1.80
N HIS A 203 22.84 9.50 1.06
CA HIS A 203 21.56 10.14 1.39
C HIS A 203 20.38 9.18 1.18
N ILE A 204 20.42 8.40 0.10
CA ILE A 204 19.38 7.41 -0.21
C ILE A 204 19.34 6.34 0.88
N GLU A 205 20.49 5.85 1.31
CA GLU A 205 20.61 4.86 2.41
C GLU A 205 20.09 5.43 3.73
N THR A 206 20.42 6.68 4.06
CA THR A 206 19.94 7.34 5.28
C THR A 206 18.42 7.49 5.27
N VAL A 207 17.83 7.99 4.17
CA VAL A 207 16.38 8.15 4.05
C VAL A 207 15.65 6.81 4.11
N ARG A 208 16.22 5.76 3.50
CA ARG A 208 15.68 4.40 3.60
C ARG A 208 15.74 3.86 5.02
N GLY A 209 16.86 4.05 5.72
CA GLY A 209 17.02 3.67 7.13
C GLY A 209 15.99 4.35 8.03
N CYS A 210 15.81 5.67 7.89
CA CYS A 210 14.79 6.41 8.65
C CYS A 210 13.36 5.95 8.37
N ARG A 211 13.05 5.64 7.09
CA ARG A 211 11.74 5.08 6.71
C ARG A 211 11.50 3.72 7.38
N ASN A 212 12.48 2.82 7.35
CA ASN A 212 12.35 1.51 7.96
C ASN A 212 12.18 1.60 9.47
N LEU A 213 12.95 2.47 10.14
CA LEU A 213 12.79 2.72 11.57
C LEU A 213 11.39 3.27 11.88
N SER A 214 10.90 4.23 11.09
CA SER A 214 9.55 4.77 11.23
C SER A 214 8.49 3.68 11.08
N ASN A 215 8.65 2.77 10.12
CA ASN A 215 7.71 1.67 9.92
C ASN A 215 7.69 0.71 11.12
N VAL A 216 8.85 0.37 11.69
CA VAL A 216 8.92 -0.47 12.90
C VAL A 216 8.23 0.19 14.09
N ILE A 217 8.43 1.50 14.27
CA ILE A 217 7.76 2.27 15.34
C ILE A 217 6.24 2.25 15.13
N VAL A 218 5.76 2.55 13.92
CA VAL A 218 4.33 2.51 13.59
C VAL A 218 3.74 1.13 13.82
N PHE A 219 4.44 0.07 13.41
CA PHE A 219 4.03 -1.30 13.65
C PHE A 219 3.82 -1.57 15.15
N GLY A 220 4.80 -1.21 15.98
CA GLY A 220 4.68 -1.38 17.44
C GLY A 220 3.51 -0.60 18.03
N VAL A 221 3.31 0.65 17.60
CA VAL A 221 2.19 1.50 18.04
C VAL A 221 0.84 0.93 17.61
N LEU A 222 0.73 0.37 16.39
CA LEU A 222 -0.49 -0.25 15.90
C LEU A 222 -0.86 -1.51 16.68
N VAL A 223 0.11 -2.40 16.92
CA VAL A 223 -0.11 -3.61 17.72
C VAL A 223 -0.52 -3.24 19.14
N ALA A 224 0.20 -2.31 19.77
CA ALA A 224 -0.16 -1.79 21.09
C ALA A 224 -1.57 -1.18 21.08
N GLY A 225 -1.91 -0.41 20.04
CA GLY A 225 -3.22 0.23 19.91
C GLY A 225 -4.35 -0.78 19.82
N VAL A 226 -4.18 -1.88 19.08
CA VAL A 226 -5.19 -2.94 19.00
C VAL A 226 -5.27 -3.72 20.32
N GLU A 227 -4.15 -4.22 20.84
CA GLU A 227 -4.15 -5.08 22.03
C GLU A 227 -4.60 -4.35 23.29
N LEU A 228 -4.15 -3.11 23.51
CA LEU A 228 -4.59 -2.31 24.66
C LEU A 228 -6.07 -1.95 24.56
N SER A 229 -6.58 -1.69 23.35
CA SER A 229 -8.01 -1.42 23.18
C SER A 229 -8.86 -2.66 23.42
N VAL A 230 -8.36 -3.86 23.10
CA VAL A 230 -9.02 -5.12 23.47
C VAL A 230 -9.02 -5.30 24.99
N GLU A 231 -7.87 -5.07 25.64
CA GLU A 231 -7.71 -5.24 27.08
C GLU A 231 -8.57 -4.25 27.89
N TRP A 232 -8.57 -2.96 27.54
CA TRP A 232 -9.31 -1.93 28.28
C TRP A 232 -10.84 -2.06 28.17
N ASN A 233 -11.34 -2.72 27.13
CA ASN A 233 -12.78 -2.94 26.95
C ASN A 233 -13.22 -4.36 27.34
N ASP A 234 -12.33 -5.15 27.94
CA ASP A 234 -12.59 -6.56 28.32
C ASP A 234 -13.13 -7.40 27.14
N LEU A 235 -12.67 -7.09 25.93
CA LEU A 235 -13.07 -7.72 24.68
C LEU A 235 -12.30 -9.01 24.44
N GLN A 236 -12.12 -9.84 25.47
CA GLN A 236 -11.47 -11.15 25.34
C GLN A 236 -12.38 -12.11 24.56
N ALA A 237 -12.62 -11.80 23.28
CA ALA A 237 -12.99 -12.75 22.25
C ALA A 237 -12.03 -13.93 22.44
N THR A 238 -12.59 -15.08 22.81
CA THR A 238 -11.90 -16.29 23.25
C THR A 238 -10.51 -16.42 22.62
N SER A 239 -9.49 -16.62 23.45
CA SER A 239 -8.07 -16.79 23.07
C SER A 239 -7.78 -18.00 22.16
N GLN A 240 -8.81 -18.55 21.52
CA GLN A 240 -8.81 -19.72 20.69
C GLN A 240 -9.25 -19.35 19.27
N VAL A 241 -8.56 -19.90 18.28
CA VAL A 241 -8.94 -19.78 16.88
C VAL A 241 -9.96 -20.87 16.58
N THR A 242 -11.24 -20.50 16.56
CA THR A 242 -12.35 -21.47 16.48
C THR A 242 -13.03 -21.52 15.12
N THR A 243 -12.89 -20.46 14.30
CA THR A 243 -13.65 -20.31 13.06
C THR A 243 -12.77 -20.24 11.81
N ALA A 244 -13.31 -20.70 10.68
CA ALA A 244 -12.62 -20.61 9.38
C ALA A 244 -12.32 -19.16 8.98
N ALA A 245 -13.17 -18.22 9.38
CA ALA A 245 -12.96 -16.79 9.17
C ALA A 245 -11.66 -16.27 9.81
N GLN A 246 -11.19 -16.90 10.88
CA GLN A 246 -9.94 -16.56 11.56
C GLN A 246 -8.74 -17.36 11.04
N THR A 247 -8.92 -18.63 10.66
CA THR A 247 -7.80 -19.48 10.19
C THR A 247 -7.33 -19.12 8.80
N ILE A 248 -8.24 -18.76 7.88
CA ILE A 248 -7.92 -18.41 6.50
C ILE A 248 -6.92 -17.24 6.43
N PRO A 249 -7.22 -16.05 7.00
CA PRO A 249 -6.29 -14.91 6.91
C PRO A 249 -4.96 -15.22 7.60
N LEU A 250 -4.98 -16.00 8.69
CA LEU A 250 -3.78 -16.40 9.42
C LEU A 250 -2.85 -17.26 8.56
N VAL A 251 -3.37 -18.36 8.00
CA VAL A 251 -2.58 -19.28 7.17
C VAL A 251 -2.08 -18.60 5.90
N VAL A 252 -2.92 -17.77 5.26
CA VAL A 252 -2.52 -17.02 4.06
C VAL A 252 -1.39 -16.04 4.38
N SER A 253 -1.49 -15.28 5.48
CA SER A 253 -0.45 -14.32 5.88
C SER A 253 0.87 -15.01 6.19
N VAL A 254 0.85 -16.11 6.95
CA VAL A 254 2.04 -16.93 7.22
C VAL A 254 2.65 -17.48 5.92
N GLY A 255 1.82 -18.06 5.05
CA GLY A 255 2.27 -18.65 3.79
C GLY A 255 2.95 -17.66 2.86
N PHE A 256 2.38 -16.45 2.75
CA PHE A 256 2.98 -15.37 1.97
C PHE A 256 4.33 -14.94 2.56
N VAL A 257 4.44 -14.75 3.88
CA VAL A 257 5.70 -14.32 4.51
C VAL A 257 6.79 -15.37 4.32
N CYS A 258 6.45 -16.64 4.55
CA CYS A 258 7.37 -17.76 4.32
C CYS A 258 7.83 -17.83 2.86
N ARG A 259 6.90 -17.66 1.90
CA ARG A 259 7.23 -17.66 0.46
C ARG A 259 8.19 -16.53 0.11
N SER A 260 7.93 -15.31 0.57
CA SER A 260 8.78 -14.16 0.28
C SER A 260 10.18 -14.32 0.88
N ILE A 261 10.29 -14.81 2.11
CA ILE A 261 11.58 -15.11 2.74
C ILE A 261 12.33 -16.21 1.97
N PHE A 262 11.63 -17.27 1.55
CA PHE A 262 12.24 -18.33 0.75
C PHE A 262 12.77 -17.82 -0.59
N LEU A 263 11.98 -17.03 -1.32
CA LEU A 263 12.39 -16.45 -2.59
C LEU A 263 13.57 -15.48 -2.43
N TYR A 264 13.63 -14.74 -1.33
CA TYR A 264 14.78 -13.90 -1.01
C TYR A 264 16.07 -14.74 -0.91
N PHE A 265 16.06 -15.82 -0.13
CA PHE A 265 17.26 -16.68 0.02
C PHE A 265 17.66 -17.38 -1.28
N VAL A 266 16.69 -17.86 -2.07
CA VAL A 266 16.98 -18.50 -3.37
C VAL A 266 17.63 -17.51 -4.35
N ARG A 267 17.14 -16.26 -4.40
CA ARG A 267 17.74 -15.22 -5.25
C ARG A 267 19.16 -14.86 -4.81
N GLN A 268 19.42 -14.86 -3.50
CA GLN A 268 20.75 -14.57 -2.99
C GLN A 268 21.75 -15.67 -3.39
N GLN A 269 21.36 -16.94 -3.31
CA GLN A 269 22.22 -18.05 -3.74
C GLN A 269 22.47 -18.05 -5.25
N GLY A 270 21.46 -17.77 -6.07
CA GLY A 270 21.62 -17.74 -7.54
C GLY A 270 22.39 -16.52 -8.07
N GLY A 271 22.60 -15.48 -7.26
CA GLY A 271 23.34 -14.27 -7.64
C GLY A 271 24.86 -14.39 -7.52
N ASP A 272 25.35 -15.37 -6.74
CA ASP A 272 26.78 -15.56 -6.50
C ASP A 272 27.47 -16.41 -7.59
N ASP A 273 26.73 -17.22 -8.35
CA ASP A 273 27.29 -18.09 -9.40
C ASP A 273 27.59 -17.37 -10.74
N ASP A 274 27.06 -16.16 -10.96
CA ASP A 274 27.25 -15.40 -12.20
C ASP A 274 28.47 -14.44 -12.18
N SER A 275 29.26 -14.42 -11.10
CA SER A 275 30.39 -13.48 -10.95
C SER A 275 31.75 -13.98 -11.45
N ASP A 276 31.87 -15.25 -11.89
CA ASP A 276 33.13 -15.81 -12.47
C ASP A 276 33.09 -16.05 -13.99
N GLY A 277 32.10 -15.50 -14.69
CA GLY A 277 31.99 -15.56 -16.15
C GLY A 277 32.80 -14.48 -16.86
N SER A 278 34.10 -14.69 -16.99
CA SER A 278 35.03 -13.89 -17.79
C SER A 278 34.46 -13.37 -19.12
N SER A 279 34.73 -12.08 -19.37
CA SER A 279 34.39 -11.29 -20.55
C SER A 279 34.69 -11.96 -21.91
N VAL A 280 33.65 -12.21 -22.71
CA VAL A 280 33.75 -12.24 -24.18
C VAL A 280 32.69 -11.32 -24.77
N VAL A 281 33.08 -10.07 -24.97
CA VAL A 281 32.31 -9.08 -25.74
C VAL A 281 32.35 -9.50 -27.22
N VAL A 282 31.36 -10.29 -27.66
CA VAL A 282 31.09 -10.46 -29.10
C VAL A 282 30.37 -9.20 -29.59
N ARG A 283 31.19 -8.22 -29.99
CA ARG A 283 30.77 -7.02 -30.70
C ARG A 283 30.27 -7.43 -32.09
N ARG A 284 28.96 -7.66 -32.27
CA ARG A 284 28.34 -7.70 -33.60
C ARG A 284 28.25 -6.28 -34.14
N THR A 285 29.32 -5.82 -34.77
CA THR A 285 29.32 -4.67 -35.68
C THR A 285 28.51 -5.00 -36.92
N VAL A 286 27.28 -4.49 -37.00
CA VAL A 286 26.55 -4.34 -38.27
C VAL A 286 27.24 -3.20 -39.03
N ARG A 287 28.21 -3.55 -39.88
CA ARG A 287 28.90 -2.62 -40.77
C ARG A 287 28.11 -2.57 -42.08
N ARG A 288 27.33 -1.49 -42.25
CA ARG A 288 26.67 -1.11 -43.50
C ARG A 288 27.77 -0.66 -44.48
N SER A 289 28.16 -1.53 -45.40
CA SER A 289 29.10 -1.21 -46.48
C SER A 289 28.32 -0.75 -47.71
N THR A 290 28.44 0.55 -47.99
CA THR A 290 28.09 1.21 -49.25
C THR A 290 29.26 1.03 -50.21
N THR A 291 29.03 0.45 -51.40
CA THR A 291 29.99 0.47 -52.52
C THR A 291 29.24 0.47 -53.85
N THR A 292 29.25 1.64 -54.49
CA THR A 292 29.35 1.93 -55.93
C THR A 292 30.58 1.20 -56.53
N THR A 293 30.75 0.76 -57.79
CA THR A 293 30.19 1.03 -59.14
C THR A 293 30.67 -0.09 -60.12
N GLU A 294 30.11 -0.11 -61.34
CA GLU A 294 30.58 -0.73 -62.62
C GLU A 294 30.45 -2.25 -62.85
N GLN A 295 30.35 -2.80 -64.06
CA GLN A 295 29.70 -2.54 -65.37
C GLN A 295 30.03 -3.80 -66.23
N VAL A 296 29.17 -4.22 -67.18
CA VAL A 296 29.48 -4.81 -68.53
C VAL A 296 28.54 -5.95 -68.99
N GLY A 297 27.85 -5.67 -70.13
CA GLY A 297 27.39 -6.57 -71.24
C GLY A 297 26.17 -7.48 -71.00
N GLY A 298 25.05 -7.49 -71.73
CA GLY A 298 24.53 -7.04 -73.05
C GLY A 298 23.46 -8.08 -73.51
N PRO A 299 22.74 -8.01 -74.65
CA PRO A 299 22.27 -6.88 -75.46
C PRO A 299 20.74 -6.95 -75.88
N SER A 300 20.34 -5.88 -76.60
CA SER A 300 19.36 -5.79 -77.72
C SER A 300 17.83 -5.84 -77.51
N TRP A 301 17.19 -4.67 -77.69
CA TRP A 301 15.92 -4.49 -78.45
C TRP A 301 16.03 -3.19 -79.29
N PRO A 302 15.36 -3.09 -80.47
CA PRO A 302 15.65 -2.08 -81.49
C PRO A 302 14.88 -0.74 -81.30
N PRO A 303 15.29 0.34 -82.00
CA PRO A 303 14.84 1.70 -81.72
C PRO A 303 13.52 2.09 -82.40
N ALA A 304 12.81 3.04 -81.77
CA ALA A 304 11.62 3.69 -82.29
C ALA A 304 11.98 4.66 -83.44
N ALA A 305 11.26 4.52 -84.56
CA ALA A 305 11.38 5.37 -85.73
C ALA A 305 10.66 6.71 -85.54
N HIS A 306 11.37 7.80 -85.78
CA HIS A 306 10.82 9.12 -86.07
C HIS A 306 10.82 9.33 -87.59
N THR A 307 9.67 9.62 -88.18
CA THR A 307 9.58 10.21 -89.52
C THR A 307 8.80 11.51 -89.46
N ARG A 308 9.43 12.58 -89.96
CA ARG A 308 8.84 13.86 -90.36
C ARG A 308 8.93 13.94 -91.90
N GLY A 309 7.90 14.50 -92.53
CA GLY A 309 7.84 14.88 -93.96
C GLY A 309 6.46 14.53 -94.52
N ALA A 310 5.51 15.45 -94.73
CA ALA A 310 5.48 16.62 -95.63
C ALA A 310 5.45 16.24 -97.12
N ALA A 311 4.25 15.99 -97.63
CA ALA A 311 3.69 16.45 -98.91
C ALA A 311 2.17 16.22 -98.86
#